data_AF-A0A6I3EGX8-F1
#
_entry.id   AF-A0A6I3EGX8-F1
#
_cell.length_a   1.000
_cell.length_b   1.000
_cell.length_c   1.000
_cell.angle_alpha   90.00
_cell.angle_beta   90.00
_cell.angle_gamma   90.00
#
_symmetry.space_group_name_H-M   'P 1'
#
loop_
_entity.id
_entity.type
_entity.pdbx_description
1 polymer ?
#
loop_
_entity_poly.entity_id
_entity_poly.type
_entity_poly.pdbx_seq_one_letter_code
_entity_poly.pdbx_strand_id
1 'polypeptide(L)' 'RARGVDGDPASYLQIRFWINTAIKIELRDLKDRTPYWLVSTNRANELAKILNVAEH' A
#
# COMPACT_ATOMS: atom_id res chain seq x y z
N ARG A 1 -12.14 0.12 0.42
CA ARG A 1 -11.40 0.40 -0.84
C ARG A 1 -10.22 1.28 -0.46
N ALA A 2 -8.97 0.93 -0.79
CA ALA A 2 -7.80 1.75 -0.39
C ALA A 2 -7.43 2.86 -1.39
N ARG A 3 -8.04 2.84 -2.58
CA ARG A 3 -7.81 3.82 -3.66
C ARG A 3 -9.14 4.47 -4.01
N GLY A 4 -9.15 5.81 -4.13
CA GLY A 4 -10.35 6.59 -4.43
C GLY A 4 -10.84 7.38 -3.21
N VAL A 5 -12.12 7.74 -3.21
CA VAL A 5 -12.73 8.62 -2.19
C VAL A 5 -12.61 8.10 -0.76
N ASP A 6 -12.54 6.78 -0.58
CA ASP A 6 -12.39 6.14 0.73
C ASP A 6 -10.91 6.04 1.18
N GLY A 7 -9.97 6.51 0.36
CA GLY A 7 -8.54 6.51 0.65
C GLY A 7 -8.16 7.64 1.61
N ASP A 8 -7.08 7.43 2.35
CA ASP A 8 -6.54 8.47 3.23
C ASP A 8 -5.67 9.42 2.38
N PRO A 9 -5.94 10.73 2.36
CA PRO A 9 -5.18 11.68 1.55
C PRO A 9 -3.72 11.82 1.99
N ALA A 10 -3.36 11.46 3.23
CA ALA A 10 -2.00 11.47 3.73
C ALA A 10 -1.19 10.22 3.32
N SER A 11 -1.84 9.22 2.70
CA SER A 11 -1.18 8.00 2.23
C SER A 11 -0.24 8.28 1.04
N TYR A 12 0.87 7.54 0.98
CA TYR A 12 1.73 7.57 -0.19
C TYR A 12 1.15 6.66 -1.27
N LEU A 13 1.02 7.20 -2.49
CA LEU A 13 0.47 6.47 -3.62
C LEU A 13 1.50 6.33 -4.74
N GLN A 14 1.94 5.10 -4.99
CA GLN A 14 2.74 4.74 -6.15
C GLN A 14 1.91 3.88 -7.10
N ILE A 15 1.25 4.54 -8.06
CA ILE A 15 0.32 3.87 -8.97
C ILE A 15 0.89 3.71 -10.38
N ARG A 16 0.59 2.57 -11.00
CA ARG A 16 0.73 2.34 -12.44
C ARG A 16 -0.65 2.05 -13.01
N PHE A 17 -1.15 2.94 -13.87
CA PHE A 17 -2.54 2.89 -14.37
C PHE A 17 -2.92 1.56 -15.05
N TRP A 18 -1.97 0.94 -15.76
CA TRP A 18 -2.18 -0.34 -16.47
C TRP A 18 -1.99 -1.59 -15.60
N ILE A 19 -1.71 -1.42 -14.30
CA ILE A 19 -1.51 -2.53 -13.36
C ILE A 19 -2.70 -2.60 -12.42
N ASN A 20 -3.46 -3.69 -12.51
CA ASN A 20 -4.70 -3.86 -11.74
C ASN A 20 -4.47 -4.33 -10.30
N THR A 21 -3.27 -4.78 -9.97
CA THR A 21 -2.88 -5.28 -8.64
C THR A 21 -2.03 -4.27 -7.87
N ALA A 22 -2.24 -4.20 -6.57
CA ALA A 22 -1.46 -3.36 -5.66
C ALA A 22 -1.37 -4.00 -4.28
N ILE A 23 -0.37 -3.59 -3.50
CA ILE A 23 -0.27 -3.93 -2.07
C ILE A 23 -0.47 -2.67 -1.24
N LYS A 24 -1.11 -2.83 -0.08
CA LYS A 24 -1.17 -1.82 0.97
C LYS A 24 -0.14 -2.19 2.04
N ILE A 25 0.72 -1.25 2.41
CA ILE A 25 1.75 -1.42 3.45
C ILE A 25 1.39 -0.47 4.58
N GLU A 26 1.04 -0.98 5.76
CA GLU A 26 0.75 -0.15 6.93
C GLU A 26 2.05 0.29 7.60
N LEU A 27 2.12 1.56 8.00
CA LEU A 27 3.28 2.13 8.67
C LEU A 27 3.03 2.16 10.18
N ARG A 28 4.01 1.68 10.96
CA ARG A 28 3.97 1.67 12.43
C ARG A 28 4.75 2.83 13.06
N ASP A 29 5.34 3.70 12.25
CA ASP A 29 6.08 4.85 12.76
C ASP A 29 5.11 5.90 13.31
N LEU A 30 5.09 6.04 14.64
CA LEU A 30 4.23 6.98 15.35
C LEU A 30 4.53 8.45 15.02
N LYS A 31 5.72 8.75 14.49
CA LYS A 31 6.11 10.11 14.08
C LYS A 31 5.74 10.40 12.63
N ASP A 32 5.47 9.36 11.83
CA ASP A 32 5.05 9.51 10.45
C ASP A 32 3.54 9.74 10.40
N ARG A 33 3.12 10.76 9.64
CA ARG A 33 1.70 11.05 9.41
C ARG A 33 1.14 10.27 8.24
N THR A 34 1.98 9.59 7.45
CA THR A 34 1.56 8.75 6.35
C THR A 34 1.12 7.39 6.89
N PRO A 35 -0.19 7.07 6.93
CA PRO A 35 -0.68 5.88 7.64
C PRO A 35 -0.33 4.59 6.90
N TYR A 36 -0.25 4.65 5.58
CA TYR A 36 0.10 3.51 4.74
C TYR A 36 0.63 3.96 3.37
N TRP A 37 1.26 3.02 2.68
CA TRP A 37 1.62 3.13 1.28
C TRP A 37 0.76 2.22 0.43
N LEU A 38 0.35 2.68 -0.76
CA LEU A 38 -0.32 1.88 -1.77
C LEU A 38 0.55 1.79 -3.02
N VAL A 39 1.02 0.58 -3.34
CA VAL A 39 2.03 0.36 -4.40
C VAL A 39 1.52 -0.63 -5.45
N SER A 40 1.44 -0.19 -6.71
CA SER A 40 1.09 -1.05 -7.86
C SER A 40 2.24 -1.99 -8.26
N THR A 41 1.94 -3.29 -8.34
CA THR A 41 2.89 -4.33 -8.77
C THR A 41 2.15 -5.52 -9.37
N ASN A 42 2.71 -6.13 -10.43
CA ASN A 42 2.21 -7.38 -11.01
C ASN A 42 2.42 -8.60 -10.09
N ARG A 43 3.29 -8.47 -9.08
CA ARG A 43 3.71 -9.55 -8.18
C ARG A 43 3.24 -9.25 -6.75
N ALA A 44 2.01 -8.76 -6.61
CA ALA A 44 1.46 -8.30 -5.32
C ALA A 44 1.53 -9.37 -4.23
N ASN A 45 1.14 -10.61 -4.57
CA ASN A 45 1.17 -11.73 -3.62
C ASN A 45 2.59 -12.10 -3.18
N GLU A 46 3.57 -12.07 -4.08
CA GLU A 46 4.97 -12.37 -3.76
C GLU A 46 5.59 -11.27 -2.90
N LEU A 47 5.32 -10.02 -3.25
CA LEU A 47 5.81 -8.88 -2.48
C LEU A 47 5.19 -8.86 -1.07
N ALA A 48 3.90 -9.16 -0.94
CA ALA A 48 3.23 -9.25 0.36
C ALA A 48 3.82 -10.35 1.25
N LYS A 49 4.24 -11.48 0.66
CA LYS A 49 4.93 -12.57 1.38
C LYS A 49 6.30 -12.14 1.87
N ILE A 50 7.10 -11.48 1.03
CA ILE A 50 8.46 -11.03 1.39
C ILE A 50 8.39 -9.96 2.48
N LEU A 51 7.42 -9.06 2.36
CA LEU A 51 7.21 -7.98 3.32
C LEU A 51 6.46 -8.43 4.58
N ASN A 52 6.08 -9.71 4.73
CA ASN A 52 5.28 -10.21 5.86
C ASN A 52 4.07 -9.33 6.21
N VAL A 53 3.37 -8.78 5.21
CA VAL A 53 2.28 -7.79 5.44
C VAL A 53 1.14 -8.36 6.30
N ALA A 54 1.02 -9.69 6.44
CA ALA A 54 0.06 -10.34 7.33
C ALA A 54 0.41 -10.23 8.83
N GLU A 55 1.66 -9.93 9.17
CA GLU A 55 2.16 -9.77 10.56
C GLU A 55 2.50 -8.30 10.89
N HIS A 56 2.30 -7.38 9.95
CA HIS A 56 2.51 -5.94 10.10
C HIS A 56 1.26 -5.20 10.56
#